data_AF-A0A3L7T2U6-F1
#
_entry.id   AF-A0A3L7T2U6-F1
#
_cell.length_a   1.000
_cell.length_b   1.000
_cell.length_c   1.000
_cell.angle_alpha   90.00
_cell.angle_beta   90.00
_cell.angle_gamma   90.00
#
_symmetry.space_group_name_H-M   'P 1'
#
loop_
_entity.id
_entity.type
_entity.pdbx_description
1 polymer ?
#
loop_
_entity_poly.entity_id
_entity_poly.type
_entity_poly.pdbx_seq_one_letter_code
_entity_poly.pdbx_strand_id
1 'polypeptide(L)'
;MLADLYILQKPRARAEGGGLVPLASRDELQKFFLTLNTASERSGSDVLYGPGIRIELPPMQDPVLQVTLTVTEDELFHILFFGTANEPRGRLLRATMERGWRFYDPVRSEYVPPYHDGDDDDDDRFSSLDDDDDD
;
A
#
# COMPACT_ATOMS: atom_id res chain seq x y z
N MET A 1 -15.26 -8.48 1.05
CA MET A 1 -14.85 -7.98 2.40
C MET A 1 -13.55 -7.23 2.27
N LEU A 2 -13.41 -6.11 2.96
CA LEU A 2 -12.12 -5.41 3.11
C LEU A 2 -11.22 -6.24 4.01
N ALA A 3 -9.91 -6.04 3.91
CA ALA A 3 -9.00 -6.68 4.85
C ALA A 3 -8.99 -5.89 6.15
N ASP A 4 -8.94 -6.60 7.27
CA ASP A 4 -8.80 -5.96 8.59
C ASP A 4 -7.39 -5.40 8.80
N LEU A 5 -6.43 -5.83 7.97
CA LEU A 5 -5.02 -5.47 8.08
C LEU A 5 -4.39 -5.31 6.70
N TYR A 6 -3.61 -4.23 6.57
CA TYR A 6 -2.77 -3.96 5.42
C TYR A 6 -1.34 -3.65 5.87
N ILE A 7 -0.37 -4.02 5.06
CA ILE A 7 1.01 -3.57 5.19
C ILE A 7 1.23 -2.49 4.15
N LEU A 8 1.55 -1.28 4.60
CA LEU A 8 1.94 -0.20 3.70
C LEU A 8 3.44 -0.28 3.47
N GLN A 9 3.86 -0.42 2.22
CA GLN A 9 5.25 -0.61 1.82
C GLN A 9 5.53 0.02 0.45
N LYS A 10 6.81 0.18 0.10
CA LYS A 10 7.23 0.63 -1.23
C LYS A 10 8.09 -0.46 -1.88
N PRO A 11 7.49 -1.36 -2.68
CA PRO A 11 8.26 -2.39 -3.36
C PRO A 11 9.19 -1.76 -4.40
N ARG A 12 10.40 -2.30 -4.50
CA ARG A 12 11.31 -2.02 -5.61
C ARG A 12 10.96 -2.93 -6.79
N ALA A 13 11.07 -2.40 -8.02
CA ALA A 13 10.89 -3.21 -9.22
C ALA A 13 11.85 -4.42 -9.21
N ARG A 14 11.40 -5.55 -9.76
CA ARG A 14 12.22 -6.76 -9.85
C ARG A 14 13.49 -6.52 -10.67
N ALA A 15 13.39 -5.75 -11.75
CA ALA A 15 14.52 -5.35 -12.60
C ALA A 15 15.62 -4.59 -11.84
N GLU A 16 15.29 -3.92 -10.73
CA GLU A 16 16.23 -3.16 -9.90
C GLU A 16 16.75 -3.94 -8.68
N GLY A 17 16.58 -5.27 -8.69
CA GLY A 17 17.04 -6.19 -7.63
C GLY A 17 16.00 -6.52 -6.56
N GLY A 18 14.75 -6.05 -6.72
CA GLY A 18 13.65 -6.34 -5.80
C GLY A 18 13.83 -5.80 -4.38
N GLY A 19 12.97 -6.23 -3.46
CA GLY A 19 12.99 -5.81 -2.05
C GLY A 19 12.17 -4.54 -1.77
N LEU A 20 12.45 -3.91 -0.62
CA LEU A 20 11.72 -2.72 -0.15
C LEU A 20 12.59 -1.48 -0.20
N VAL A 21 11.99 -0.38 -0.65
CA VAL A 21 12.55 0.97 -0.56
C VAL A 21 11.98 1.63 0.71
N PRO A 22 12.76 2.46 1.43
CA PRO A 22 12.20 3.23 2.54
C PRO A 22 10.97 4.05 2.13
N LEU A 23 9.95 4.04 2.99
CA LEU A 23 8.74 4.86 2.81
C LEU A 23 9.08 6.33 2.98
N ALA A 24 9.59 6.68 4.17
CA ALA A 24 10.04 8.00 4.58
C ALA A 24 10.73 7.91 5.96
N SER A 25 11.24 9.02 6.47
CA SER A 25 11.65 9.10 7.87
C SER A 25 10.45 8.95 8.81
N ARG A 26 10.72 8.59 10.06
CA ARG A 26 9.67 8.45 11.07
C ARG A 26 8.90 9.75 11.35
N ASP A 27 9.58 10.89 11.34
CA ASP A 27 8.97 12.20 11.53
C ASP A 27 8.06 12.58 10.35
N GLU A 28 8.49 12.30 9.12
CA GLU A 28 7.69 12.51 7.92
C GLU A 28 6.43 11.64 7.89
N LEU A 29 6.52 10.38 8.32
CA LEU A 29 5.33 9.52 8.44
C LEU A 29 4.33 10.05 9.46
N GLN A 30 4.80 10.49 10.63
CA GLN A 30 3.92 11.10 11.62
C GLN A 30 3.24 12.36 11.08
N LYS A 31 3.99 13.24 10.40
CA LYS A 31 3.42 14.44 9.74
C LYS A 31 2.43 14.08 8.65
N PHE A 32 2.70 13.04 7.85
CA PHE A 32 1.80 12.53 6.83
C PHE A 32 0.48 12.07 7.45
N PHE A 33 0.53 11.17 8.45
CA PHE A 33 -0.66 10.63 9.09
C PHE A 33 -1.45 11.72 9.84
N LEU A 34 -0.78 12.74 10.37
CA LEU A 34 -1.43 13.89 10.99
C LEU A 34 -2.38 14.60 10.00
N THR A 35 -2.04 14.68 8.71
CA THR A 35 -2.94 15.26 7.68
C THR A 35 -4.23 14.45 7.46
N LEU A 36 -4.24 13.19 7.90
CA LEU A 36 -5.37 12.28 7.87
C LEU A 36 -6.07 12.19 9.25
N ASN A 37 -5.83 13.16 10.14
CA ASN A 37 -6.28 13.16 11.53
C ASN A 37 -5.85 11.91 12.30
N THR A 38 -4.67 11.37 11.97
CA THR A 38 -4.13 10.15 12.57
C THR A 38 -2.83 10.49 13.32
N ALA A 39 -2.81 10.31 14.63
CA ALA A 39 -1.68 10.71 15.47
C ALA A 39 -1.53 9.80 16.70
N SER A 40 -0.37 9.87 17.34
CA SER A 40 -0.13 9.18 18.61
C SER A 40 -0.81 9.91 19.77
N GLU A 41 -1.32 9.14 20.74
CA GLU A 41 -1.84 9.72 21.99
C GLU A 41 -0.72 10.29 22.87
N ARG A 42 0.50 9.76 22.73
CA ARG A 42 1.68 10.17 23.48
C ARG A 42 2.85 10.39 22.54
N SER A 43 3.60 11.47 22.78
CA SER A 43 4.84 11.74 22.06
C SER A 43 5.80 10.55 22.17
N GLY A 44 6.35 10.13 21.03
CA GLY A 44 7.25 8.98 20.95
C GLY A 44 6.57 7.60 20.86
N SER A 45 5.24 7.52 20.93
CA SER A 45 4.52 6.25 20.70
C SER A 45 4.74 5.74 19.26
N ASP A 46 4.78 4.42 19.13
CA ASP A 46 4.81 3.68 17.86
C ASP A 46 3.42 3.50 17.26
N VAL A 47 2.36 3.77 18.03
CA VAL A 47 0.98 3.57 17.60
C VAL A 47 0.32 4.92 17.35
N LEU A 48 -0.28 5.08 16.17
CA LEU A 48 -1.11 6.21 15.77
C LEU A 48 -2.56 5.75 15.64
N TYR A 49 -3.49 6.58 16.07
CA TYR A 49 -4.93 6.34 15.99
C TYR A 49 -5.58 7.41 15.13
N GLY A 50 -6.47 6.99 14.24
CA GLY A 50 -7.22 7.87 13.36
C GLY A 50 -8.61 7.32 13.06
N PRO A 51 -9.39 8.04 12.25
CA PRO A 51 -10.74 7.64 11.88
C PRO A 51 -10.74 6.33 11.09
N GLY A 52 -11.24 5.25 11.69
CA GLY A 52 -11.32 3.91 11.09
C GLY A 52 -9.99 3.20 10.86
N ILE A 53 -8.87 3.76 11.34
CA ILE A 53 -7.54 3.17 11.18
C ILE A 53 -6.69 3.27 12.45
N ARG A 54 -5.83 2.27 12.62
CA ARG A 54 -4.72 2.28 13.56
C ARG A 54 -3.43 1.97 12.81
N ILE A 55 -2.40 2.77 13.01
CA ILE A 55 -1.09 2.59 12.38
C ILE A 55 -0.08 2.17 13.42
N GLU A 56 0.72 1.15 13.12
CA GLU A 56 1.87 0.75 13.91
C GLU A 56 3.15 1.02 13.13
N LEU A 57 3.94 1.95 13.66
CA LEU A 57 5.29 2.23 13.21
C LEU A 57 6.24 1.21 13.85
N PRO A 58 7.22 0.66 13.11
CA PRO A 58 8.24 -0.18 13.72
C PRO A 58 9.05 0.59 14.77
N PRO A 59 9.28 0.01 15.97
CA PRO A 59 9.98 0.69 17.05
C PRO A 59 11.43 0.97 16.67
N MET A 60 11.89 2.20 16.95
CA MET A 60 13.27 2.64 16.72
C MET A 60 13.80 2.53 15.28
N GLN A 61 12.95 2.25 14.29
CA GLN A 61 13.33 2.18 12.89
C GLN A 61 13.22 3.55 12.23
N ASP A 62 14.33 4.02 11.65
CA ASP A 62 14.39 5.24 10.83
C ASP A 62 15.54 5.10 9.81
N PRO A 63 15.28 5.17 8.49
CA PRO A 63 13.98 5.37 7.85
C PRO A 63 13.09 4.13 7.95
N VAL A 64 11.78 4.35 7.92
CA VAL A 64 10.78 3.28 8.04
C VAL A 64 10.60 2.59 6.69
N LEU A 65 10.69 1.26 6.67
CA LEU A 65 10.54 0.46 5.44
C LEU A 65 9.09 0.08 5.16
N GLN A 66 8.32 -0.16 6.21
CA GLN A 66 6.92 -0.57 6.14
C GLN A 66 6.20 -0.21 7.43
N VAL A 67 4.87 -0.06 7.37
CA VAL A 67 4.02 0.13 8.55
C VAL A 67 2.80 -0.79 8.47
N THR A 68 2.29 -1.18 9.63
CA THR A 68 1.05 -1.95 9.70
C THR A 68 -0.12 -0.99 9.84
N LEU A 69 -1.16 -1.17 9.02
CA LEU A 69 -2.44 -0.49 9.13
C LEU A 69 -3.50 -1.52 9.51
N THR A 70 -4.17 -1.31 10.63
CA THR A 70 -5.36 -2.07 11.03
C THR A 70 -6.60 -1.23 10.75
N VAL A 71 -7.59 -1.81 10.09
CA VAL A 71 -8.93 -1.22 9.94
C VAL A 71 -9.68 -1.42 11.25
N THR A 72 -10.05 -0.32 11.89
CA THR A 72 -10.78 -0.34 13.17
C THR A 72 -12.28 -0.08 12.98
N GLU A 73 -12.67 0.55 11.88
CA GLU A 73 -14.05 0.82 11.51
C GLU A 73 -14.19 0.89 9.98
N ASP A 74 -14.95 -0.05 9.42
CA ASP A 74 -15.05 -0.27 7.97
C ASP A 74 -15.59 0.96 7.22
N GLU A 75 -16.62 1.62 7.74
CA GLU A 75 -17.28 2.75 7.07
C GLU A 75 -16.34 3.95 6.93
N LEU A 76 -15.61 4.28 8.00
CA LEU A 76 -14.64 5.37 7.99
C LEU A 76 -13.43 5.04 7.12
N PHE A 77 -12.92 3.81 7.21
CA PHE A 77 -11.85 3.36 6.33
C PHE A 77 -12.27 3.39 4.86
N HIS A 78 -13.51 3.01 4.55
CA HIS A 78 -14.02 3.06 3.18
C HIS A 78 -13.94 4.47 2.62
N ILE A 79 -14.39 5.48 3.37
CA ILE A 79 -14.32 6.89 2.96
C ILE A 79 -12.86 7.34 2.82
N LEU A 80 -12.00 6.93 3.76
CA LEU A 80 -10.60 7.32 3.78
C LEU A 80 -9.80 6.71 2.60
N PHE A 81 -10.15 5.49 2.19
CA PHE A 81 -9.44 4.69 1.20
C PHE A 81 -10.09 4.76 -0.20
N PHE A 82 -11.36 4.37 -0.33
CA PHE A 82 -12.07 4.36 -1.62
C PHE A 82 -12.69 5.71 -1.96
N GLY A 83 -12.99 6.54 -0.96
CA GLY A 83 -13.59 7.85 -1.15
C GLY A 83 -15.11 7.81 -1.07
N THR A 84 -15.76 8.74 -1.76
CA THR A 84 -17.22 8.85 -1.82
C THR A 84 -17.69 8.92 -3.28
N ALA A 85 -19.00 8.87 -3.50
CA ALA A 85 -19.57 9.02 -4.85
C ALA A 85 -19.14 10.32 -5.56
N ASN A 86 -18.95 11.41 -4.82
CA ASN A 86 -18.55 12.70 -5.38
C ASN A 86 -17.03 12.90 -5.41
N GLU A 87 -16.29 12.09 -4.65
CA GLU A 87 -14.84 12.21 -4.51
C GLU A 87 -14.22 10.81 -4.57
N PRO A 88 -14.03 10.26 -5.79
CA PRO A 88 -13.46 8.94 -5.97
C PRO A 88 -11.99 8.95 -5.56
N ARG A 89 -11.55 7.83 -4.96
CA ARG A 89 -10.25 7.65 -4.29
C ARG A 89 -10.15 8.54 -3.06
N GLY A 90 -10.20 7.89 -1.91
CA GLY A 90 -10.10 8.55 -0.62
C GLY A 90 -8.73 9.19 -0.43
N ARG A 91 -8.65 10.11 0.53
CA ARG A 91 -7.45 10.90 0.79
C ARG A 91 -6.22 10.04 1.09
N LEU A 92 -6.38 8.92 1.81
CA LEU A 92 -5.29 8.00 2.10
C LEU A 92 -4.76 7.39 0.81
N LEU A 93 -5.64 6.79 -0.01
CA LEU A 93 -5.22 6.10 -1.22
C LEU A 93 -4.52 7.04 -2.22
N ARG A 94 -5.05 8.25 -2.41
CA ARG A 94 -4.43 9.25 -3.29
C ARG A 94 -3.04 9.63 -2.80
N ALA A 95 -2.93 9.98 -1.52
CA ALA A 95 -1.68 10.47 -0.96
C ALA A 95 -0.59 9.38 -0.91
N THR A 96 -0.96 8.10 -0.72
CA THR A 96 -0.01 6.98 -0.82
C THR A 96 0.41 6.70 -2.26
N MET A 97 -0.51 6.76 -3.23
CA MET A 97 -0.19 6.56 -4.64
C MET A 97 0.80 7.60 -5.17
N GLU A 98 0.65 8.88 -4.81
CA GLU A 98 1.58 9.95 -5.18
C GLU A 98 3.02 9.72 -4.69
N ARG A 99 3.20 8.91 -3.63
CA ARG A 99 4.50 8.57 -3.03
C ARG A 99 5.07 7.24 -3.54
N GLY A 100 4.30 6.53 -4.38
CA GLY A 100 4.59 5.17 -4.81
C GLY A 100 4.43 4.14 -3.70
N TRP A 101 3.73 4.47 -2.61
CA TRP A 101 3.45 3.52 -1.54
C TRP A 101 2.26 2.64 -1.91
N ARG A 102 2.30 1.39 -1.46
CA ARG A 102 1.35 0.34 -1.81
C ARG A 102 0.85 -0.35 -0.56
N PHE A 103 -0.45 -0.62 -0.51
CA PHE A 103 -1.04 -1.46 0.51
C PHE A 103 -0.98 -2.91 0.05
N TYR A 104 -0.48 -3.78 0.91
CA TYR A 104 -0.42 -5.21 0.71
C TYR A 104 -1.36 -5.88 1.70
N ASP A 105 -2.26 -6.72 1.20
CA ASP A 105 -3.13 -7.58 1.99
C ASP A 105 -2.37 -8.90 2.24
N PRO A 106 -1.89 -9.16 3.47
CA PRO A 106 -1.13 -10.38 3.76
C PRO A 106 -2.01 -11.64 3.82
N VAL A 107 -3.33 -11.50 3.93
CA VAL A 107 -4.26 -12.64 3.93
C VAL A 107 -4.45 -13.14 2.51
N ARG A 108 -4.63 -12.22 1.56
CA ARG A 108 -4.80 -12.55 0.13
C ARG A 108 -3.50 -12.59 -0.66
N SER A 109 -2.41 -12.15 -0.05
CA SER A 109 -1.09 -12.03 -0.69
C SER A 109 -1.11 -11.14 -1.95
N GLU A 110 -1.89 -10.07 -1.94
CA GLU A 110 -2.07 -9.17 -3.09
C GLU A 110 -1.90 -7.69 -2.71
N TYR A 111 -1.58 -6.85 -3.69
CA TYR A 111 -1.59 -5.39 -3.52
C TYR A 111 -2.98 -4.81 -3.75
N VAL A 112 -3.33 -3.78 -2.97
CA VAL A 112 -4.63 -3.11 -3.04
C VAL A 112 -4.45 -1.60 -3.26
N PRO A 113 -5.11 -1.00 -4.27
CA PRO A 113 -5.75 -1.69 -5.39
C PRO A 113 -4.73 -2.50 -6.22
N PRO A 114 -5.19 -3.50 -6.99
CA PRO A 114 -4.32 -4.32 -7.81
C PRO A 114 -3.46 -3.43 -8.73
N TYR A 115 -2.17 -3.73 -8.74
CA TYR A 115 -1.17 -3.04 -9.54
C TYR A 115 -0.65 -4.05 -10.58
N HIS A 116 -0.63 -3.65 -11.84
CA HIS A 116 0.09 -4.39 -12.87
C HIS A 116 1.44 -3.71 -13.00
N ASP A 117 2.50 -4.42 -12.60
CA ASP A 117 3.85 -4.06 -13.01
C ASP A 117 3.81 -4.15 -14.55
N GLY A 118 4.16 -3.09 -15.28
CA GLY A 118 4.06 -3.05 -16.75
C GLY A 118 4.99 -4.02 -17.50
N ASP A 119 5.50 -5.05 -16.81
CA ASP A 119 6.41 -6.09 -17.29
C ASP A 119 5.71 -7.47 -17.41
N ASP A 120 4.44 -7.61 -17.03
CA ASP A 120 3.67 -8.86 -17.20
C ASP A 120 3.18 -9.09 -18.66
N ASP A 121 3.56 -8.22 -19.61
CA ASP A 121 3.18 -8.34 -21.03
C ASP A 121 4.14 -9.21 -21.89
N ASP A 122 5.19 -9.80 -21.31
CA ASP A 122 6.22 -10.53 -22.08
C ASP A 122 6.12 -12.08 -22.06
N ASP A 123 5.14 -12.68 -21.37
CA ASP A 123 5.03 -14.15 -21.28
C ASP A 123 4.02 -14.81 -22.25
N ASP A 124 3.27 -14.04 -23.07
CA ASP A 124 2.33 -14.60 -24.06
C ASP A 124 2.86 -14.59 -25.52
N ARG A 125 4.14 -14.27 -25.74
CA ARG A 125 4.70 -14.12 -27.10
C ARG A 125 5.40 -15.33 -27.70
N PHE A 126 5.18 -16.54 -27.18
CA PHE A 126 5.83 -17.73 -27.76
C PHE A 126 4.98 -19.00 -27.66
N SER A 127 3.90 -19.09 -28.44
CA SER A 127 3.26 -20.37 -28.80
C SER A 127 2.46 -20.24 -30.11
N SER A 128 3.13 -19.89 -31.18
CA SER A 128 2.75 -20.35 -32.52
C SER A 128 4.03 -20.45 -33.35
N LEU A 129 4.91 -21.37 -32.92
CA LEU A 129 5.87 -21.97 -33.84
C LEU A 129 5.05 -22.82 -34.81
N ASP A 130 5.37 -22.63 -36.07
CA ASP A 130 5.02 -23.41 -37.24
C ASP A 130 4.73 -24.90 -36.95
N ASP A 131 3.52 -25.34 -37.28
CA ASP A 131 3.30 -26.67 -37.85
C ASP A 131 2.83 -26.42 -39.29
N ASP A 132 3.81 -26.21 -40.17
CA ASP A 132 3.75 -26.75 -41.53
C ASP A 132 3.78 -28.29 -41.36
N ASP A 133 2.71 -28.99 -41.73
CA ASP A 133 2.79 -30.25 -42.49
C ASP A 133 1.40 -30.84 -42.83
N ASP A 134 1.30 -31.25 -44.10
CA ASP A 134 0.44 -32.27 -44.74
C ASP A 134 -1.11 -32.10 -44.79
N ASP A 135 -1.65 -31.75 -45.97
CA ASP A 135 -2.16 -32.70 -47.02
C ASP A 135 -2.69 -31.94 -48.27
#